data_AF-A0A803P0W4-F1
#
_entry.id   AF-A0A803P0W4-F1
#
_cell.length_a   1.000
_cell.length_b   1.000
_cell.length_c   1.000
_cell.angle_alpha   90.00
_cell.angle_beta   90.00
_cell.angle_gamma   90.00
#
_symmetry.space_group_name_H-M   'P 1'
#
loop_
_entity.id
_entity.type
_entity.pdbx_description
1 polymer ?
#
loop_
_entity_poly.entity_id
_entity_poly.type
_entity_poly.pdbx_seq_one_letter_code
_entity_poly.pdbx_strand_id
1 'polypeptide(L)'
;MGVLNSSNGYAYLMVIMVLVVLPSDTTAKEQLTTRECEDLGFTGLALCSDCNSLAEYVKDQECLKCCTEDSNDSSSKITYSGAILEVCMRKLVFYPEIVGFIEEEKDRFPFVKVQYIFNSPPKLNMLDDAGQQKETIRIDNWKREHILQFLQEKVKPTSAS
;
A
#
# COMPACT_ATOMS: atom_id res chain seq x y z
N MET A 1 10.36 29.74 -63.63
CA MET A 1 10.94 29.14 -62.41
C MET A 1 9.75 28.72 -61.54
N GLY A 2 9.50 27.47 -61.17
CA GLY A 2 10.20 26.22 -61.43
C GLY A 2 9.16 25.13 -61.66
N VAL A 3 9.48 24.23 -62.58
CA VAL A 3 8.72 23.02 -62.87
C VAL A 3 8.83 22.14 -61.62
N LEU A 4 7.71 21.89 -60.92
CA LEU A 4 7.66 20.83 -59.91
C LEU A 4 7.89 19.52 -60.66
N ASN A 5 9.13 19.02 -60.59
CA ASN A 5 9.55 17.76 -61.19
C ASN A 5 8.63 16.65 -60.66
N SER A 6 7.93 15.96 -61.55
CA SER A 6 6.97 14.87 -61.23
C SER A 6 7.55 13.82 -60.26
N SER A 7 8.87 13.60 -60.31
CA SER A 7 9.62 12.73 -59.40
C SER A 7 9.62 13.18 -57.93
N ASN A 8 9.61 14.50 -57.65
CA ASN A 8 9.61 15.05 -56.29
C ASN A 8 8.21 14.98 -55.63
N GLY A 9 7.15 14.90 -56.44
CA GLY A 9 5.78 14.72 -55.95
C GLY A 9 5.55 13.33 -55.39
N TYR A 10 6.07 12.29 -56.07
CA TYR A 10 6.04 10.92 -55.54
C TYR A 10 6.89 10.76 -54.29
N ALA A 11 8.07 11.41 -54.23
CA ALA A 11 8.88 11.41 -53.02
C ALA A 11 8.14 12.05 -51.84
N TYR A 12 7.45 13.18 -52.05
CA TYR A 12 6.63 13.83 -51.02
C TYR A 12 5.45 12.95 -50.58
N LEU A 13 4.76 12.32 -51.52
CA LEU A 13 3.65 11.41 -51.23
C LEU A 13 4.10 10.16 -50.46
N MET A 14 5.27 9.60 -50.80
CA MET A 14 5.86 8.48 -50.08
C MET A 14 6.28 8.87 -48.65
N VAL A 15 6.83 10.08 -48.46
CA VAL A 15 7.19 10.59 -47.13
C VAL A 15 5.94 10.83 -46.26
N ILE A 16 4.86 11.36 -46.83
CA ILE A 16 3.59 11.53 -46.12
C ILE A 16 2.99 10.18 -45.75
N MET A 17 3.04 9.18 -46.65
CA MET A 17 2.54 7.83 -46.37
C MET A 17 3.33 7.15 -45.23
N VAL A 18 4.65 7.35 -45.17
CA VAL A 18 5.48 6.81 -44.06
C VAL A 18 5.20 7.52 -42.73
N LEU A 19 4.91 8.83 -42.73
CA LEU A 19 4.57 9.58 -41.51
C LEU A 19 3.18 9.23 -40.95
N VAL A 20 2.24 8.82 -41.80
CA VAL A 20 0.88 8.38 -41.37
C VAL A 20 0.88 6.95 -40.82
N VAL A 21 1.88 6.13 -41.16
CA VAL A 21 1.99 4.72 -40.74
C VAL A 21 2.83 4.53 -39.48
N LEU A 22 3.24 5.62 -38.79
CA LEU A 22 3.81 5.48 -37.45
C LEU A 22 2.76 4.81 -36.55
N PRO A 23 3.00 3.59 -36.03
CA PRO A 23 2.09 3.00 -35.07
C PRO A 23 2.08 3.94 -33.87
N SER A 24 0.90 4.44 -33.53
CA SER A 24 0.70 4.97 -32.20
C SER A 24 0.83 3.77 -31.27
N ASP A 25 1.96 3.63 -30.57
CA ASP A 25 2.08 2.73 -29.44
C ASP A 25 1.15 3.24 -28.32
N THR A 26 -0.16 3.08 -28.53
CA THR A 26 -1.12 3.08 -27.45
C THR A 26 -0.91 1.76 -26.72
N THR A 27 -0.05 1.78 -25.70
CA THR A 27 -0.04 0.76 -24.64
C THR A 27 -1.37 0.86 -23.90
N ALA A 28 -2.45 0.37 -24.54
CA ALA A 28 -3.64 -0.02 -23.84
C ALA A 28 -3.27 -1.30 -23.10
N LYS A 29 -3.35 -1.30 -21.75
CA LYS A 29 -3.30 -2.55 -20.98
C LYS A 29 -4.46 -3.41 -21.47
N GLU A 30 -4.15 -4.44 -22.26
CA GLU A 30 -5.13 -5.41 -22.76
C GLU A 30 -5.64 -6.20 -21.55
N GLN A 31 -6.73 -5.74 -20.93
CA GLN A 31 -7.34 -6.45 -19.81
C GLN A 31 -8.12 -7.64 -20.36
N LEU A 32 -7.72 -8.84 -19.95
CA LEU A 32 -8.49 -10.06 -20.25
C LEU A 32 -9.75 -10.09 -19.41
N THR A 33 -10.76 -10.80 -19.91
CA THR A 33 -11.99 -11.04 -19.17
C THR A 33 -11.75 -12.01 -18.01
N THR A 34 -12.61 -11.99 -17.00
CA THR A 34 -12.50 -12.88 -15.83
C THR A 34 -12.44 -14.36 -16.21
N ARG A 35 -13.13 -14.77 -17.28
CA ARG A 35 -13.11 -16.17 -17.76
C ARG A 35 -11.77 -16.58 -18.34
N GLU A 36 -11.14 -15.71 -19.12
CA GLU A 36 -9.84 -16.00 -19.72
C GLU A 36 -8.75 -16.06 -18.63
N CYS A 37 -8.87 -15.22 -17.61
CA CYS A 37 -8.00 -15.30 -16.43
C CYS A 37 -8.20 -16.60 -15.65
N GLU A 38 -9.44 -17.07 -15.50
CA GLU A 38 -9.76 -18.35 -14.86
C GLU A 38 -9.21 -19.54 -15.66
N ASP A 39 -9.30 -19.49 -17.00
CA ASP A 39 -8.73 -20.51 -17.90
C ASP A 39 -7.19 -20.58 -17.82
N LEU A 40 -6.53 -19.45 -17.53
CA LEU A 40 -5.10 -19.36 -17.23
C LEU A 40 -4.76 -19.75 -15.77
N GLY A 41 -5.78 -20.04 -14.94
CA GLY A 41 -5.62 -20.45 -13.54
C GLY A 41 -5.51 -19.29 -12.53
N PHE A 42 -5.77 -18.06 -12.94
CA PHE A 42 -5.81 -16.89 -12.05
C PHE A 42 -7.22 -16.69 -11.47
N THR A 43 -7.32 -16.57 -10.14
CA THR A 43 -8.59 -16.40 -9.43
C THR A 43 -9.09 -14.95 -9.39
N GLY A 44 -8.43 -14.02 -10.08
CA GLY A 44 -8.77 -12.59 -10.08
C GLY A 44 -8.55 -11.86 -8.75
N LEU A 45 -7.96 -12.53 -7.75
CA LEU A 45 -7.64 -11.97 -6.43
C LEU A 45 -6.18 -11.47 -6.32
N ALA A 46 -5.39 -11.63 -7.38
CA ALA A 46 -3.99 -11.24 -7.39
C ALA A 46 -3.84 -9.71 -7.48
N LEU A 47 -2.97 -9.16 -6.64
CA LEU A 47 -2.56 -7.76 -6.67
C LEU A 47 -1.48 -7.55 -7.73
N CYS A 48 -1.50 -6.41 -8.41
CA CYS A 48 -0.52 -6.13 -9.47
C CYS A 48 0.91 -6.01 -8.91
N SER A 49 1.09 -5.66 -7.63
CA SER A 49 2.40 -5.73 -6.94
C SER A 49 2.98 -7.14 -6.90
N ASP A 50 2.12 -8.14 -6.66
CA ASP A 50 2.52 -9.53 -6.52
C ASP A 50 2.92 -10.08 -7.89
N CYS A 51 2.15 -9.74 -8.93
CA CYS A 51 2.49 -10.06 -10.31
C CYS A 51 3.80 -9.41 -10.75
N ASN A 52 4.07 -8.16 -10.35
CA ASN A 52 5.31 -7.47 -10.71
C ASN A 52 6.54 -8.10 -10.03
N SER A 53 6.41 -8.56 -8.78
CA SER A 53 7.46 -9.29 -8.09
C SER A 53 7.71 -10.66 -8.72
N LEU A 54 6.64 -11.33 -9.16
CA LEU A 54 6.73 -12.62 -9.84
C LEU A 54 7.37 -12.50 -11.24
N ALA A 55 7.15 -11.38 -11.94
CA ALA A 55 7.70 -11.12 -13.27
C ALA A 55 9.24 -11.04 -13.30
N GLU A 56 9.89 -10.84 -12.15
CA GLU A 56 11.35 -10.90 -12.05
C GLU A 56 11.87 -12.34 -12.20
N TYR A 57 11.08 -13.33 -11.77
CA TYR A 57 11.46 -14.74 -11.75
C TYR A 57 10.84 -15.54 -12.91
N VAL A 58 9.63 -15.16 -13.32
CA VAL A 58 8.87 -15.82 -14.38
C VAL A 58 8.79 -14.85 -15.55
N LYS A 59 9.30 -15.25 -16.72
CA LYS A 59 9.28 -14.44 -17.95
C LYS A 59 7.88 -14.25 -18.56
N ASP A 60 6.84 -14.63 -17.81
CA ASP A 60 5.48 -14.66 -18.27
C ASP A 60 4.68 -13.51 -17.64
N GLN A 61 4.10 -12.67 -18.48
CA GLN A 61 3.39 -11.45 -18.07
C GLN A 61 1.87 -11.62 -18.05
N GLU A 62 1.37 -12.85 -18.15
CA GLU A 62 -0.06 -13.16 -18.08
C GLU A 62 -0.70 -12.72 -16.76
N CYS A 63 0.05 -12.81 -15.64
CA CYS A 63 -0.40 -12.33 -14.32
C CYS A 63 -0.80 -10.85 -14.35
N LEU A 64 -0.03 -10.00 -15.05
CA LEU A 64 -0.29 -8.55 -15.13
C LEU A 64 -1.56 -8.22 -15.90
N LYS A 65 -2.06 -9.14 -16.71
CA LYS A 65 -3.30 -8.97 -17.46
C LYS A 65 -4.55 -9.38 -16.65
N CYS A 66 -4.34 -10.10 -15.55
CA CYS A 66 -5.37 -10.67 -14.69
C CYS A 66 -5.34 -10.14 -13.25
N CYS A 67 -4.48 -9.16 -12.95
CA CYS A 67 -4.34 -8.56 -11.64
C CYS A 67 -5.32 -7.41 -11.42
N THR A 68 -5.72 -7.24 -10.16
CA THR A 68 -6.42 -6.03 -9.72
C THR A 68 -5.37 -4.97 -9.40
N GLU A 69 -5.54 -3.76 -9.96
CA GLU A 69 -4.66 -2.64 -9.59
C GLU A 69 -4.72 -2.45 -8.07
N ASP A 70 -3.54 -2.25 -7.47
CA ASP A 70 -3.41 -2.02 -6.04
C ASP A 70 -4.09 -0.69 -5.71
N SER A 71 -5.40 -0.78 -5.46
CA SER A 71 -6.14 0.29 -4.84
C SER A 71 -5.54 0.43 -3.45
N ASN A 72 -4.77 1.51 -3.29
CA ASN A 72 -3.95 1.83 -2.13
C ASN A 72 -4.79 2.14 -0.85
N ASP A 73 -5.99 1.55 -0.75
CA ASP A 73 -7.10 2.06 0.05
C ASP A 73 -7.65 1.06 1.07
N SER A 74 -6.98 -0.08 1.29
CA SER A 74 -7.38 -1.00 2.38
C SER A 74 -6.26 -1.45 3.31
N SER A 75 -4.98 -1.23 2.99
CA SER A 75 -3.87 -1.60 3.90
C SER A 75 -2.71 -0.60 3.98
N SER A 76 -2.56 0.32 3.01
CA SER A 76 -1.38 1.19 2.87
C SER A 76 -1.57 2.65 3.28
N LYS A 77 -2.78 3.08 3.69
CA LYS A 77 -3.00 4.48 4.15
C LYS A 77 -3.90 4.63 5.36
N ILE A 78 -4.05 3.59 6.20
CA ILE A 78 -4.64 3.81 7.51
C ILE A 78 -3.54 4.35 8.42
N THR A 79 -3.34 5.67 8.34
CA THR A 79 -2.48 6.38 9.27
C THR A 79 -3.31 7.03 10.35
N TYR A 80 -3.04 6.66 11.60
CA TYR A 80 -3.66 7.21 12.78
C TYR A 80 -2.94 8.49 13.22
N SER A 81 -3.68 9.42 13.81
CA SER A 81 -3.10 10.65 14.38
C SER A 81 -2.42 10.39 15.73
N GLY A 82 -2.80 9.30 16.40
CA GLY A 82 -2.28 8.88 17.69
C GLY A 82 -2.87 7.56 18.15
N ALA A 83 -2.47 7.11 19.33
CA ALA A 83 -3.01 5.90 19.95
C ALA A 83 -3.06 6.02 21.48
N ILE A 84 -3.99 5.31 22.11
CA ILE A 84 -4.07 5.16 23.56
C ILE A 84 -3.79 3.70 23.90
N LEU A 85 -2.68 3.44 24.59
CA LEU A 85 -2.38 2.16 25.20
C LEU A 85 -3.15 2.03 26.51
N GLU A 86 -4.26 1.32 26.47
CA GLU A 86 -5.10 1.06 27.63
C GLU A 86 -4.67 -0.25 28.31
N VAL A 87 -4.34 -0.18 29.60
CA VAL A 87 -3.82 -1.32 30.38
C VAL A 87 -4.38 -1.31 31.80
N CYS A 88 -4.47 -2.48 32.45
CA CYS A 88 -4.73 -2.56 33.89
C CYS A 88 -3.42 -2.57 34.68
N MET A 89 -3.20 -1.57 35.53
CA MET A 89 -1.98 -1.42 36.33
C MET A 89 -1.63 -2.67 37.16
N ARG A 90 -2.63 -3.36 37.73
CA ARG A 90 -2.43 -4.58 38.54
C ARG A 90 -2.08 -5.83 37.71
N LYS A 91 -2.41 -5.85 36.42
CA LYS A 91 -2.18 -7.00 35.55
C LYS A 91 -0.90 -6.86 34.71
N LEU A 92 -0.25 -5.70 34.71
CA LEU A 92 0.97 -5.46 33.92
C LEU A 92 2.10 -6.44 34.24
N VAL A 93 2.17 -6.98 35.45
CA VAL A 93 3.12 -8.03 35.83
C VAL A 93 3.05 -9.28 34.93
N PHE A 94 1.89 -9.54 34.31
CA PHE A 94 1.71 -10.66 33.38
C PHE A 94 2.12 -10.34 31.95
N TYR A 95 2.45 -9.07 31.66
CA TYR A 95 2.75 -8.58 30.32
C TYR A 95 4.11 -7.87 30.30
N PRO A 96 5.22 -8.60 30.53
CA PRO A 96 6.56 -8.00 30.62
C PRO A 96 6.96 -7.24 29.35
N GLU A 97 6.53 -7.70 28.18
CA GLU A 97 6.74 -7.03 26.90
C GLU A 97 6.11 -5.64 26.84
N ILE A 98 4.90 -5.50 27.39
CA ILE A 98 4.17 -4.24 27.46
C ILE A 98 4.82 -3.29 28.47
N VAL A 99 5.24 -3.81 29.63
CA VAL A 99 5.99 -3.03 30.63
C VAL A 99 7.28 -2.50 30.02
N GLY A 100 8.03 -3.36 29.34
CA GLY A 100 9.26 -2.98 28.64
C GLY A 100 9.04 -1.89 27.59
N PHE A 101 7.95 -1.96 26.82
CA PHE A 101 7.57 -0.87 25.93
C PHE A 101 7.27 0.44 26.69
N ILE A 102 6.48 0.38 27.76
CA ILE A 102 6.10 1.56 28.56
C ILE A 102 7.32 2.24 29.19
N GLU A 103 8.28 1.47 29.69
CA GLU A 103 9.43 1.99 30.43
C GLU A 103 10.58 2.44 29.52
N GLU A 104 10.84 1.73 28.42
CA GLU A 104 12.06 1.95 27.62
C GLU A 104 11.80 2.70 26.31
N GLU A 105 10.60 2.55 25.72
CA GLU A 105 10.35 2.96 24.34
C GLU A 105 9.28 4.05 24.21
N LYS A 106 8.34 4.11 25.15
CA LYS A 106 7.16 4.99 25.10
C LYS A 106 7.49 6.46 24.84
N ASP A 107 8.60 6.95 25.36
CA ASP A 107 9.03 8.35 25.20
C ASP A 107 9.37 8.71 23.75
N ARG A 108 9.72 7.71 22.92
CA ARG A 108 9.95 7.88 21.47
C ARG A 108 8.65 8.09 20.70
N PHE A 109 7.49 7.81 21.32
CA PHE A 109 6.17 7.87 20.71
C PHE A 109 5.28 8.89 21.46
N PRO A 110 5.46 10.21 21.21
CA PRO A 110 4.72 11.27 21.92
C PRO A 110 3.21 11.26 21.59
N PHE A 111 2.85 10.72 20.43
CA PHE A 111 1.47 10.54 19.96
C PHE A 111 0.76 9.32 20.57
N VAL A 112 1.49 8.50 21.34
CA VAL A 112 0.90 7.42 22.14
C VAL A 112 0.67 7.94 23.55
N LYS A 113 -0.48 7.65 24.16
CA LYS A 113 -0.76 7.91 25.57
C LYS A 113 -1.04 6.61 26.29
N VAL A 114 -0.57 6.48 27.54
CA VAL A 114 -0.88 5.29 28.35
C VAL A 114 -2.05 5.64 29.26
N GLN A 115 -3.06 4.79 29.29
CA GLN A 115 -4.24 4.95 30.14
C GLN A 115 -4.43 3.71 31.01
N TYR A 116 -4.51 3.93 32.32
CA TYR A 116 -4.68 2.84 33.27
C TYR A 116 -6.16 2.65 33.62
N ILE A 117 -6.77 1.58 33.09
CA ILE A 117 -8.19 1.27 33.31
C ILE A 117 -8.30 -0.06 34.06
N PHE A 118 -9.10 -0.06 35.12
CA PHE A 118 -9.29 -1.25 35.95
C PHE A 118 -9.86 -2.41 35.13
N ASN A 119 -9.25 -3.58 35.28
CA ASN A 119 -9.63 -4.83 34.61
C ASN A 119 -9.53 -4.81 33.08
N SER A 120 -8.96 -3.77 32.48
CA SER A 120 -8.76 -3.70 31.04
C SER A 120 -7.58 -4.57 30.57
N PRO A 121 -7.75 -5.42 29.54
CA PRO A 121 -6.64 -6.10 28.88
C PRO A 121 -5.78 -5.10 28.08
N PRO A 122 -4.48 -5.37 27.86
CA PRO A 122 -3.63 -4.53 27.02
C PRO A 122 -4.20 -4.38 25.60
N LYS A 123 -4.52 -3.15 25.22
CA LYS A 123 -5.04 -2.81 23.90
C LYS A 123 -4.60 -1.42 23.46
N LEU A 124 -4.50 -1.23 22.16
CA LEU A 124 -4.30 0.07 21.52
C LEU A 124 -5.64 0.56 20.99
N ASN A 125 -6.11 1.69 21.50
CA ASN A 125 -7.23 2.43 20.92
C ASN A 125 -6.64 3.47 19.96
N MET A 126 -6.81 3.26 18.66
CA MET A 126 -6.26 4.11 17.61
C MET A 126 -7.13 5.35 17.40
N LEU A 127 -6.52 6.51 17.25
CA LEU A 127 -7.20 7.80 17.13
C LEU A 127 -7.18 8.33 15.70
N ASP A 128 -8.27 8.96 15.28
CA ASP A 128 -8.36 9.75 14.05
C ASP A 128 -7.87 11.19 14.26
N ASP A 129 -7.84 12.00 13.19
CA ASP A 129 -7.36 13.38 13.25
C ASP A 129 -8.20 14.29 14.18
N ALA A 130 -9.43 13.89 14.53
CA ALA A 130 -10.28 14.58 15.50
C ALA A 130 -10.05 14.09 16.94
N GLY A 131 -9.15 13.13 17.15
CA GLY A 131 -8.87 12.51 18.43
C GLY A 131 -9.94 11.52 18.89
N GLN A 132 -10.84 11.10 17.99
CA GLN A 132 -11.85 10.09 18.27
C GLN A 132 -11.29 8.69 18.02
N GLN A 133 -11.79 7.72 18.81
CA GLN A 133 -11.38 6.34 18.67
C GLN A 133 -11.94 5.74 17.39
N LYS A 134 -11.04 5.33 16.49
CA LYS A 134 -11.37 4.72 15.22
C LYS A 134 -11.36 3.19 15.28
N GLU A 135 -10.37 2.63 15.97
CA GLU A 135 -10.18 1.18 16.05
C GLU A 135 -9.60 0.78 17.42
N THR A 136 -9.87 -0.46 17.85
CA THR A 136 -9.23 -1.07 19.02
C THR A 136 -8.54 -2.37 18.64
N ILE A 137 -7.25 -2.46 18.98
CA ILE A 137 -6.41 -3.62 18.69
C ILE A 137 -5.92 -4.22 20.00
N ARG A 138 -6.19 -5.50 20.23
CA ARG A 138 -5.68 -6.22 21.40
C ARG A 138 -4.22 -6.61 21.20
N ILE A 139 -3.40 -6.36 22.22
CA ILE A 139 -1.95 -6.60 22.15
C ILE A 139 -1.45 -7.51 23.28
N ASP A 140 -2.35 -8.26 23.92
CA ASP A 140 -2.02 -9.16 25.05
C ASP A 140 -0.88 -10.15 24.73
N ASN A 141 -0.76 -10.55 23.46
CA ASN A 141 0.21 -11.54 22.98
C ASN A 141 1.32 -10.92 22.11
N TRP A 142 1.45 -9.59 22.11
CA TRP A 142 2.45 -8.92 21.31
C TRP A 142 3.78 -8.85 22.05
N LYS A 143 4.85 -8.98 21.29
CA LYS A 143 6.20 -8.66 21.76
C LYS A 143 6.50 -7.18 21.58
N ARG A 144 7.50 -6.68 22.29
CA ARG A 144 7.90 -5.26 22.22
C ARG A 144 8.17 -4.81 20.78
N GLU A 145 8.89 -5.59 20.00
CA GLU A 145 9.25 -5.29 18.61
C GLU A 145 8.03 -5.14 17.68
N HIS A 146 6.97 -5.92 17.91
CA HIS A 146 5.75 -5.82 17.11
C HIS A 146 4.99 -4.52 17.41
N ILE A 147 4.98 -4.08 18.68
CA ILE A 147 4.37 -2.81 19.07
C ILE A 147 5.12 -1.65 18.41
N LEU A 148 6.45 -1.70 18.43
CA LEU A 148 7.29 -0.67 17.80
C LEU A 148 7.05 -0.58 16.30
N GLN A 149 7.13 -1.71 15.60
CA GLN A 149 6.92 -1.78 14.16
C GLN A 149 5.53 -1.26 13.79
N PHE A 150 4.49 -1.74 14.49
CA PHE A 150 3.12 -1.33 14.22
C PHE A 150 2.91 0.18 14.42
N LEU A 151 3.43 0.74 15.52
CA LEU A 151 3.30 2.18 15.79
C LEU A 151 4.06 3.04 14.78
N GLN A 152 5.24 2.59 14.33
CA GLN A 152 6.03 3.29 13.32
C GLN A 152 5.36 3.27 11.94
N GLU A 153 4.74 2.15 11.57
CA GLU A 153 4.09 2.00 10.26
C GLU A 153 2.71 2.67 10.20
N LYS A 154 1.95 2.62 11.30
CA LYS A 154 0.52 2.96 11.30
C LYS A 154 0.20 4.29 11.99
N VAL A 155 1.11 4.89 12.75
CA VAL A 155 0.81 6.15 13.47
C VAL A 155 1.74 7.26 12.99
N LYS A 156 1.14 8.40 12.63
CA LYS A 156 1.91 9.58 12.21
C LYS A 156 2.63 10.16 13.42
N PRO A 157 3.96 10.39 13.33
CA PRO A 157 4.56 11.42 14.15
C PRO A 157 3.93 12.74 13.71
N THR A 158 3.15 13.38 14.59
CA THR A 158 2.82 14.79 14.38
C THR A 158 4.15 15.52 14.33
N SER A 159 4.60 15.90 13.13
CA SER A 159 5.68 16.86 12.97
C SER A 159 5.26 18.11 13.71
N ALA A 160 5.84 18.31 14.89
CA ALA A 160 5.77 19.57 15.60
C ALA A 160 6.20 20.67 14.61
N SER A 161 5.26 21.52 14.23
CA SER A 161 5.59 22.85 13.72
C SER A 161 6.07 23.72 14.85
#